data_AF-A0A2T4JJG5-F1
#
_entry.id   AF-A0A2T4JJG5-F1
#
_cell.length_a   1.000
_cell.length_b   1.000
_cell.length_c   1.000
_cell.angle_alpha   90.00
_cell.angle_beta   90.00
_cell.angle_gamma   90.00
#
_symmetry.space_group_name_H-M   'P 1'
#
loop_
_entity.id
_entity.type
_entity.pdbx_description
1 polymer ?
#
loop_
_entity_poly.entity_id
_entity_poly.type
_entity_poly.pdbx_seq_one_letter_code
_entity_poly.pdbx_strand_id
1 'polypeptide(L)'
;MIMPLHNLLLSVSALVAASLAHPVAAQPFQIDQAALATACGQGGCAAQVSAQIAQMRAAGLDAAALNSGLGQLAAVLIAAAQAAPQDTVADYAAALAVVANASTEPAQAAAIAAAAQAVANNAAATIDLETGVAASAG
;
A
#
# COMPACT_ATOMS: atom_id res chain seq x y z
N MET A 1 37.24 18.74 42.17
CA MET A 1 36.51 17.46 42.35
C MET A 1 35.05 17.76 42.65
N ILE A 2 34.20 16.99 41.99
CA ILE A 2 32.72 16.93 41.99
C ILE A 2 32.18 16.86 43.44
N MET A 3 31.16 17.61 43.90
CA MET A 3 29.72 17.53 43.58
C MET A 3 29.00 18.63 44.41
N PRO A 4 27.80 19.10 44.00
CA PRO A 4 26.72 19.01 44.99
C PRO A 4 25.44 18.41 44.42
N LEU A 5 24.95 17.40 45.16
CA LEU A 5 23.56 17.03 45.24
C LEU A 5 22.78 18.17 45.92
N HIS A 6 21.59 18.47 45.40
CA HIS A 6 20.32 18.73 46.11
C HIS A 6 19.48 19.81 45.41
N ASN A 7 18.18 19.47 45.26
CA ASN A 7 17.05 20.35 44.95
C ASN A 7 16.86 20.83 43.53
N LEU A 8 16.12 20.04 42.75
CA LEU A 8 15.01 20.54 41.94
C LEU A 8 13.81 19.58 42.10
N LEU A 9 13.10 19.80 43.21
CA LEU A 9 11.74 19.32 43.41
C LEU A 9 10.80 20.02 42.41
N LEU A 10 9.79 19.27 41.96
CA LEU A 10 8.48 19.73 41.47
C LEU A 10 8.49 20.50 40.14
N SER A 11 8.28 19.77 39.03
CA SER A 11 7.46 20.20 37.87
C SER A 11 7.36 19.07 36.84
N VAL A 12 6.76 17.92 37.19
CA VAL A 12 6.32 16.95 36.16
C VAL A 12 4.86 17.23 35.89
N SER A 13 4.67 18.21 35.02
CA SER A 13 3.71 18.22 33.91
C SER A 13 2.40 17.48 34.14
N ALA A 14 1.43 18.20 34.70
CA ALA A 14 0.04 18.01 34.34
C ALA A 14 -0.15 18.38 32.85
N LEU A 15 -0.07 17.42 31.91
CA LEU A 15 -0.68 17.53 30.58
C LEU A 15 -0.56 16.23 29.75
N VAL A 16 -1.26 15.15 30.12
CA VAL A 16 -1.55 14.06 29.16
C VAL A 16 -3.05 13.72 29.25
N ALA A 17 -3.87 14.69 28.89
CA ALA A 17 -5.32 14.52 28.70
C ALA A 17 -5.81 15.25 27.43
N ALA A 18 -4.93 15.42 26.44
CA ALA A 18 -5.23 16.13 25.19
C ALA A 18 -4.76 15.40 23.92
N SER A 19 -4.49 14.09 23.98
CA SER A 19 -4.01 13.33 22.81
C SER A 19 -5.12 12.60 22.04
N LEU A 20 -6.36 12.59 22.54
CA LEU A 20 -7.49 11.82 21.95
C LEU A 20 -8.22 12.55 20.81
N ALA A 21 -7.70 13.69 20.35
CA ALA A 21 -8.31 14.49 19.28
C ALA A 21 -7.31 14.85 18.17
N HIS A 22 -6.26 14.05 17.99
CA HIS A 22 -5.52 14.12 16.74
C HIS A 22 -6.31 13.33 15.69
N PRO A 23 -6.69 13.91 14.54
CA PRO A 23 -6.97 13.06 13.40
C PRO A 23 -5.72 12.19 13.24
N VAL A 24 -5.89 10.86 13.27
CA VAL A 24 -4.84 9.96 12.79
C VAL A 24 -4.54 10.46 11.39
N ALA A 25 -3.44 11.21 11.24
CA ALA A 25 -2.84 11.40 9.95
C ALA A 25 -2.56 9.98 9.49
N ALA A 26 -3.37 9.49 8.56
CA ALA A 26 -3.26 8.16 8.00
C ALA A 26 -1.81 8.00 7.56
N GLN A 27 -1.00 7.34 8.39
CA GLN A 27 0.38 7.12 8.02
C GLN A 27 0.32 6.25 6.78
N PRO A 28 0.94 6.67 5.67
CA PRO A 28 0.86 5.91 4.43
C PRO A 28 1.35 4.51 4.73
N PHE A 29 0.53 3.51 4.43
CA PHE A 29 0.91 2.11 4.57
C PHE A 29 2.19 1.89 3.77
N GLN A 30 3.28 1.57 4.47
CA GLN A 30 4.59 1.41 3.83
C GLN A 30 4.64 0.07 3.11
N ILE A 31 4.69 0.11 1.79
CA ILE A 31 4.83 -1.07 0.95
C ILE A 31 6.32 -1.39 0.81
N ASP A 32 6.74 -2.56 1.28
CA ASP A 32 8.11 -3.03 1.08
C ASP A 32 8.28 -3.54 -0.36
N GLN A 33 8.69 -2.65 -1.26
CA GLN A 33 8.82 -2.93 -2.68
C GLN A 33 9.90 -3.99 -2.97
N ALA A 34 10.96 -4.04 -2.15
CA ALA A 34 12.06 -4.99 -2.33
C ALA A 34 11.64 -6.42 -1.99
N ALA A 35 10.93 -6.61 -0.86
CA ALA A 35 10.34 -7.88 -0.49
C ALA A 35 9.28 -8.32 -1.50
N LEU A 36 8.50 -7.37 -2.03
CA LEU A 36 7.52 -7.66 -3.09
C LEU A 36 8.19 -8.17 -4.37
N ALA A 37 9.17 -7.43 -4.90
CA ALA A 37 9.92 -7.85 -6.09
C ALA A 37 10.62 -9.21 -5.90
N THR A 38 11.19 -9.44 -4.71
CA THR A 38 11.83 -10.71 -4.37
C THR A 38 10.82 -11.87 -4.33
N ALA A 39 9.65 -11.65 -3.72
CA ALA A 39 8.59 -12.65 -3.69
C ALA A 39 8.05 -12.95 -5.09
N CYS A 40 7.84 -11.92 -5.91
CA CYS A 40 7.36 -12.07 -7.29
C CYS A 40 8.38 -12.79 -8.19
N GLY A 41 9.68 -12.55 -7.99
CA GLY A 41 10.74 -13.29 -8.68
C GLY A 41 10.87 -14.77 -8.28
N GLN A 42 10.21 -15.19 -7.19
CA GLN A 42 10.18 -16.58 -6.72
C GLN A 42 8.80 -17.25 -6.88
N GLY A 43 7.86 -16.63 -7.62
CA GLY A 43 6.50 -17.16 -7.81
C GLY A 43 5.58 -16.99 -6.58
N GLY A 44 5.95 -16.12 -5.64
CA GLY A 44 5.22 -15.84 -4.40
C GLY A 44 4.45 -14.51 -4.40
N CYS A 45 4.26 -13.89 -5.57
CA CYS A 45 3.76 -12.52 -5.71
C CYS A 45 2.37 -12.34 -5.07
N ALA A 46 1.42 -13.21 -5.44
CA ALA A 46 0.04 -13.15 -4.94
C ALA A 46 -0.04 -13.41 -3.42
N ALA A 47 0.78 -14.32 -2.89
CA ALA A 47 0.84 -14.61 -1.46
C ALA A 47 1.34 -13.40 -0.67
N GLN A 48 2.40 -12.74 -1.15
CA GLN A 48 2.92 -11.53 -0.51
C GLN A 48 1.92 -10.38 -0.56
N VAL A 49 1.24 -10.19 -1.69
CA VAL A 49 0.20 -9.16 -1.84
C VAL A 49 -0.98 -9.43 -0.91
N SER A 50 -1.47 -10.67 -0.84
CA SER A 50 -2.55 -11.03 0.09
C SER A 50 -2.17 -10.81 1.55
N ALA A 51 -0.93 -11.09 1.94
CA ALA A 51 -0.42 -10.79 3.27
C ALA A 51 -0.44 -9.27 3.55
N GLN A 52 0.00 -8.44 2.61
CA GLN A 52 -0.04 -6.98 2.78
C GLN A 52 -1.48 -6.45 2.88
N ILE A 53 -2.40 -6.99 2.09
CA ILE A 53 -3.83 -6.65 2.17
C ILE A 53 -4.41 -7.06 3.52
N ALA A 54 -4.06 -8.23 4.03
CA ALA A 54 -4.50 -8.67 5.36
C ALA A 54 -3.98 -7.72 6.45
N GLN A 55 -2.74 -7.24 6.35
CA GLN A 55 -2.17 -6.26 7.28
C GLN A 55 -2.90 -4.91 7.20
N MET A 56 -3.22 -4.42 5.98
CA MET A 56 -4.00 -3.19 5.79
C MET A 56 -5.40 -3.30 6.42
N ARG A 57 -6.05 -4.47 6.29
CA ARG A 57 -7.36 -4.74 6.92
C ARG A 57 -7.26 -4.86 8.44
N ALA A 58 -6.21 -5.52 8.95
CA ALA A 58 -5.98 -5.69 10.39
C ALA A 58 -5.65 -4.36 11.08
N ALA A 59 -5.10 -3.38 10.35
CA ALA A 59 -4.84 -2.04 10.85
C ALA A 59 -6.12 -1.22 11.14
N GLY A 60 -7.31 -1.74 10.82
CA GLY A 60 -8.58 -1.07 11.12
C GLY A 60 -8.77 0.24 10.36
N LEU A 61 -8.17 0.34 9.16
CA LEU A 61 -8.31 1.50 8.28
C LEU A 61 -9.76 1.67 7.82
N ASP A 62 -10.21 2.92 7.69
CA ASP A 62 -11.46 3.23 7.01
C ASP A 62 -11.39 2.83 5.52
N ALA A 63 -12.54 2.62 4.89
CA ALA A 63 -12.63 2.25 3.48
C ALA A 63 -11.81 3.18 2.58
N ALA A 64 -11.85 4.49 2.78
CA ALA A 64 -11.08 5.43 1.94
C ALA A 64 -9.56 5.20 2.06
N ALA A 65 -9.06 4.95 3.28
CA ALA A 65 -7.65 4.69 3.53
C ALA A 65 -7.21 3.31 3.02
N LEU A 66 -8.08 2.29 3.13
CA LEU A 66 -7.86 0.97 2.55
C LEU A 66 -7.73 1.04 1.03
N ASN A 67 -8.70 1.66 0.34
CA ASN A 67 -8.68 1.78 -1.12
C ASN A 67 -7.50 2.64 -1.61
N SER A 68 -7.11 3.67 -0.85
CA SER A 68 -5.88 4.42 -1.16
C SER A 68 -4.63 3.53 -1.10
N GLY A 69 -4.51 2.70 -0.05
CA GLY A 69 -3.40 1.74 0.09
C GLY A 69 -3.40 0.66 -1.00
N LEU A 70 -4.58 0.16 -1.38
CA LEU A 70 -4.73 -0.78 -2.50
C LEU A 70 -4.33 -0.15 -3.83
N GLY A 71 -4.70 1.11 -4.08
CA GLY A 71 -4.26 1.85 -5.27
C GLY A 71 -2.75 2.02 -5.33
N GLN A 72 -2.10 2.34 -4.21
CA GLN A 72 -0.64 2.43 -4.11
C GLN A 72 0.02 1.06 -4.37
N LEU A 73 -0.54 0.00 -3.81
CA LEU A 73 -0.05 -1.37 -4.02
C LEU A 73 -0.17 -1.79 -5.49
N ALA A 74 -1.28 -1.46 -6.15
CA ALA A 74 -1.45 -1.69 -7.58
C ALA A 74 -0.41 -0.92 -8.41
N ALA A 75 -0.17 0.36 -8.12
CA ALA A 75 0.82 1.16 -8.83
C ALA A 75 2.25 0.59 -8.70
N VAL A 76 2.63 0.15 -7.50
CA VAL A 76 3.92 -0.53 -7.26
C VAL A 76 4.02 -1.81 -8.08
N LEU A 77 2.97 -2.64 -8.09
CA LEU A 77 2.96 -3.89 -8.86
C LEU A 77 3.08 -3.64 -10.37
N ILE A 78 2.42 -2.61 -10.90
CA ILE A 78 2.51 -2.24 -12.32
C ILE A 78 3.92 -1.75 -12.66
N ALA A 79 4.51 -0.91 -11.81
CA ALA A 79 5.89 -0.45 -12.01
C ALA A 79 6.90 -1.61 -11.95
N ALA A 80 6.72 -2.53 -10.99
CA ALA A 80 7.54 -3.73 -10.89
C ALA A 80 7.38 -4.65 -12.10
N ALA A 81 6.14 -4.84 -12.58
CA ALA A 81 5.84 -5.66 -13.77
C ALA A 81 6.50 -5.12 -15.04
N GLN A 82 6.59 -3.79 -15.20
CA GLN A 82 7.26 -3.16 -16.34
C GLN A 82 8.78 -3.41 -16.36
N ALA A 83 9.40 -3.59 -15.20
CA ALA A 83 10.83 -3.89 -15.06
C ALA A 83 11.14 -5.39 -14.95
N ALA A 84 10.11 -6.23 -14.86
CA ALA A 84 10.24 -7.65 -14.61
C ALA A 84 10.50 -8.47 -15.90
N PRO A 85 11.18 -9.62 -15.79
CA PRO A 85 11.30 -10.55 -16.91
C PRO A 85 9.92 -11.11 -17.30
N GLN A 86 9.74 -11.35 -18.60
CA GLN A 86 8.50 -11.80 -19.23
C GLN A 86 7.86 -13.03 -18.55
N ASP A 87 8.69 -13.98 -18.13
CA ASP A 87 8.24 -15.21 -17.45
C ASP A 87 7.53 -14.95 -16.11
N THR A 88 7.78 -13.79 -15.49
CA THR A 88 7.20 -13.41 -14.18
C THR A 88 5.99 -12.48 -14.30
N VAL A 89 5.66 -12.01 -15.51
CA VAL A 89 4.57 -11.05 -15.75
C VAL A 89 3.21 -11.62 -15.34
N ALA A 90 3.00 -12.93 -15.51
CA ALA A 90 1.78 -13.61 -15.08
C ALA A 90 1.59 -13.57 -13.55
N ASP A 91 2.68 -13.65 -12.77
CA ASP A 91 2.65 -13.51 -11.32
C ASP A 91 2.22 -12.11 -10.88
N TYR A 92 2.71 -11.06 -11.56
CA TYR A 92 2.30 -9.69 -11.28
C TYR A 92 0.83 -9.43 -11.66
N ALA A 93 0.36 -9.99 -12.78
CA ALA A 93 -1.05 -9.91 -13.16
C ALA A 93 -1.97 -10.63 -12.14
N ALA A 94 -1.57 -11.82 -11.67
CA ALA A 94 -2.28 -12.54 -10.62
C ALA A 94 -2.31 -11.74 -9.31
N ALA A 95 -1.18 -11.15 -8.92
CA ALA A 95 -1.09 -10.25 -7.77
C ALA A 95 -2.02 -9.03 -7.90
N LEU A 96 -2.07 -8.37 -9.05
CA LEU A 96 -2.99 -7.26 -9.30
C LEU A 96 -4.46 -7.68 -9.21
N ALA A 97 -4.82 -8.88 -9.67
CA ALA A 97 -6.17 -9.40 -9.51
C ALA A 97 -6.55 -9.59 -8.03
N VAL A 98 -5.60 -9.97 -7.16
CA VAL A 98 -5.82 -10.02 -5.71
C VAL A 98 -6.09 -8.63 -5.14
N VAL A 99 -5.36 -7.60 -5.59
CA VAL A 99 -5.59 -6.21 -5.17
C VAL A 99 -6.97 -5.73 -5.64
N ALA A 100 -7.35 -6.00 -6.89
CA ALA A 100 -8.66 -5.64 -7.44
C ALA A 100 -9.81 -6.25 -6.62
N ASN A 101 -9.71 -7.54 -6.27
CA ASN A 101 -10.69 -8.24 -5.44
C ASN A 101 -10.74 -7.73 -4.00
N ALA A 102 -9.69 -7.09 -3.52
CA ALA A 102 -9.63 -6.54 -2.18
C ALA A 102 -10.25 -5.14 -2.06
N SER A 103 -10.37 -4.42 -3.18
CA SER A 103 -10.99 -3.09 -3.28
C SER A 103 -12.46 -3.14 -2.91
N THR A 104 -12.90 -2.19 -2.10
CA THR A 104 -14.33 -2.02 -1.80
C THR A 104 -14.99 -1.00 -2.74
N GLU A 105 -14.19 -0.28 -3.52
CA GLU A 105 -14.67 0.63 -4.57
C GLU A 105 -14.73 -0.08 -5.93
N PRO A 106 -15.91 -0.11 -6.59
CA PRO A 106 -16.08 -0.84 -7.84
C PRO A 106 -15.31 -0.22 -9.02
N ALA A 107 -15.22 1.12 -9.07
CA ALA A 107 -14.45 1.83 -10.08
C ALA A 107 -12.95 1.53 -9.96
N GLN A 108 -12.43 1.55 -8.74
CA GLN A 108 -11.04 1.18 -8.46
C GLN A 108 -10.78 -0.30 -8.79
N ALA A 109 -11.66 -1.22 -8.37
CA ALA A 109 -11.53 -2.64 -8.67
C ALA A 109 -11.45 -2.90 -10.19
N ALA A 110 -12.31 -2.24 -10.97
CA ALA A 110 -12.32 -2.34 -12.43
C ALA A 110 -11.03 -1.78 -13.05
N ALA A 111 -10.53 -0.63 -12.58
CA ALA A 111 -9.28 -0.05 -13.07
C ALA A 111 -8.07 -0.95 -12.80
N ILE A 112 -7.98 -1.53 -11.59
CA ILE A 112 -6.90 -2.45 -11.22
C ILE A 112 -7.00 -3.76 -12.02
N ALA A 113 -8.22 -4.28 -12.23
CA ALA A 113 -8.42 -5.47 -13.05
C ALA A 113 -8.05 -5.24 -14.53
N ALA A 114 -8.36 -4.07 -15.07
CA ALA A 114 -7.93 -3.68 -16.42
C ALA A 114 -6.40 -3.57 -16.51
N ALA A 115 -5.75 -3.00 -15.50
CA ALA A 115 -4.30 -2.97 -15.42
C ALA A 115 -3.68 -4.38 -15.33
N ALA A 116 -4.29 -5.29 -14.56
CA ALA A 116 -3.87 -6.69 -14.50
C ALA A 116 -3.91 -7.37 -15.87
N GLN A 117 -4.97 -7.15 -16.64
CA GLN A 117 -5.10 -7.67 -18.00
C GLN A 117 -4.07 -7.05 -18.95
N ALA A 118 -3.84 -5.75 -18.87
CA ALA A 118 -2.83 -5.08 -19.68
C ALA A 118 -1.41 -5.59 -19.35
N VAL A 119 -1.10 -5.83 -18.08
CA VAL A 119 0.15 -6.49 -17.66
C VAL A 119 0.25 -7.89 -18.26
N ALA A 120 -0.80 -8.72 -18.12
CA ALA A 120 -0.82 -10.09 -18.68
C ALA A 120 -0.64 -10.13 -20.21
N ASN A 121 -1.18 -9.13 -20.91
CA ASN A 121 -1.07 -9.00 -22.37
C ASN A 121 0.24 -8.35 -22.84
N ASN A 122 1.20 -8.11 -21.94
CA ASN A 122 2.44 -7.38 -22.23
C ASN A 122 2.25 -5.94 -22.74
N ALA A 123 1.09 -5.36 -22.45
CA ALA A 123 0.77 -3.97 -22.72
C ALA A 123 1.13 -3.05 -21.53
N ALA A 124 1.91 -3.52 -20.56
CA ALA A 124 2.28 -2.76 -19.36
C ALA A 124 2.96 -1.42 -19.70
N ALA A 125 3.77 -1.37 -20.77
CA ALA A 125 4.43 -0.16 -21.26
C ALA A 125 3.46 0.89 -21.86
N THR A 126 2.21 0.52 -22.09
CA THR A 126 1.14 1.41 -22.60
C THR A 126 0.11 1.80 -21.54
N ILE A 127 0.28 1.37 -20.28
CA ILE A 127 -0.65 1.73 -19.20
C ILE A 127 -0.37 3.17 -18.75
N ASP A 128 -1.16 4.10 -19.29
CA ASP A 128 -1.28 5.46 -18.76
C ASP A 128 -2.19 5.46 -17.52
N LEU A 129 -1.58 5.43 -16.33
CA LEU A 129 -2.33 5.47 -15.06
C LEU A 129 -3.04 6.82 -14.79
N GLU A 130 -2.71 7.89 -15.53
CA GLU A 130 -3.37 9.20 -15.40
C GLU A 130 -4.83 9.13 -15.85
N THR A 131 -5.15 8.40 -16.92
CA THR A 131 -6.54 8.26 -17.41
C THR A 131 -7.43 7.37 -16.52
N GLY A 132 -6.86 6.37 -15.85
CA GLY A 132 -7.62 5.45 -14.97
C GLY A 132 -8.04 6.08 -13.64
N VAL A 133 -7.20 6.93 -13.05
CA VAL A 133 -7.49 7.61 -11.78
C VAL A 133 -8.35 8.86 -11.96
N ALA A 134 -8.25 9.54 -13.11
CA ALA A 134 -9.09 10.71 -13.43
C ALA A 134 -10.57 10.35 -13.64
N ALA A 135 -10.87 9.13 -14.10
CA ALA A 135 -12.25 8.65 -14.27
C ALA A 135 -13.00 8.38 -12.95
N SER A 136 -12.28 8.35 -11.82
CA SER A 136 -12.85 8.08 -10.48
C SER A 136 -13.23 9.36 -9.71
N ALA A 137 -12.95 10.54 -10.28
CA ALA A 137 -13.18 11.85 -9.65
C ALA A 137 -14.40 12.60 -10.22
N GLY A 138 -15.28 11.91 -10.94
CA GLY A 138 -16.50 12.46 -11.57
C GLY A 138 -17.76 12.20 -10.77
#